data_AF-A0A4Y8UNK2-F1
#
_entry.id   AF-A0A4Y8UNK2-F1
#
_cell.length_a   1.000
_cell.length_b   1.000
_cell.length_c   1.000
_cell.angle_alpha   90.00
_cell.angle_beta   90.00
_cell.angle_gamma   90.00
#
_symmetry.space_group_name_H-M   'P 1'
#
loop_
_entity.id
_entity.type
_entity.pdbx_description
1 polymer ?
#
loop_
_entity_poly.entity_id
_entity_poly.type
_entity_poly.pdbx_seq_one_letter_code
_entity_poly.pdbx_strand_id
1 'polypeptide(L)'
;MDDAHAYTRFAAELAGTALEVTQGEPLPAGYVAGRVDAVAATVRGLTTPYERVTAASILLTTVSTLGLTADPHVAARVGPLVRETLAAVDEIRPDQIADENQGRHGDYERVAAWTALLLALAHFEPHELPVVPDDAQVAAALASIDRVPSPFFRGRGGSTLLSAVAVLGGSATVEEHARSTLAWLDRPHPAALQPAFPSTMSPAFVAAYPLLTMLNAIAVSGHLELLDAGRDRLAQATDLIAAMAPVERTHMALYHVVALDNLGRLDDQLPDLDAFVEDVVGRWRSIDPGRDYFLYGISYAYLVQLAYVTGRSDLVTDTMVERMVTPFARLGATPAGRANRPYPFAYVLNVLGELGLAERLYEPRPAYGGASAFEHVVDHLSPGGRAEAARLYMLDHALVSWALRQRPPGSPVPGRIGRHRLVGVHGEPVLGST
;
A
#
# COMPACT_ATOMS: atom_id res chain seq x y z
N MET A 1 -21.79 9.04 16.07
CA MET A 1 -21.77 8.43 14.73
C MET A 1 -20.62 7.43 14.79
N ASP A 2 -20.83 6.17 14.46
CA ASP A 2 -19.75 5.15 14.51
C ASP A 2 -18.65 5.54 13.51
N ASP A 3 -17.38 5.51 13.90
CA ASP A 3 -16.27 6.07 13.09
C ASP A 3 -16.07 5.34 11.76
N ALA A 4 -16.33 4.02 11.74
CA ALA A 4 -16.27 3.22 10.51
C ALA A 4 -17.20 3.76 9.40
N HIS A 5 -18.37 4.30 9.78
CA HIS A 5 -19.29 4.94 8.84
C HIS A 5 -18.76 6.26 8.30
N ALA A 6 -18.06 7.02 9.13
CA ALA A 6 -17.49 8.30 8.73
C ALA A 6 -16.34 8.09 7.73
N TYR A 7 -15.49 7.09 7.95
CA TYR A 7 -14.38 6.74 7.05
C TYR A 7 -14.88 6.25 5.68
N THR A 8 -15.86 5.34 5.67
CA THR A 8 -16.47 4.84 4.42
C THR A 8 -17.12 5.98 3.64
N ARG A 9 -17.81 6.91 4.33
CA ARG A 9 -18.40 8.09 3.69
C ARG A 9 -17.34 9.00 3.07
N PHE A 10 -16.25 9.27 3.80
CA PHE A 10 -15.09 10.01 3.27
C PHE A 10 -14.62 9.40 1.94
N ALA A 11 -14.38 8.08 1.93
CA ALA A 11 -13.87 7.41 0.74
C ALA A 11 -14.86 7.41 -0.42
N ALA A 12 -16.15 7.20 -0.14
CA ALA A 12 -17.22 7.28 -1.14
C ALA A 12 -17.34 8.67 -1.76
N GLU A 13 -17.31 9.73 -0.94
CA GLU A 13 -17.35 11.12 -1.42
C GLU A 13 -16.12 11.45 -2.26
N LEU A 14 -14.94 10.99 -1.85
CA LEU A 14 -13.69 11.21 -2.57
C LEU A 14 -13.67 10.45 -3.90
N ALA A 15 -14.06 9.17 -3.92
CA ALA A 15 -14.13 8.36 -5.12
C ALA A 15 -15.16 8.93 -6.11
N GLY A 16 -16.33 9.37 -5.62
CA GLY A 16 -17.34 10.05 -6.45
C GLY A 16 -16.80 11.35 -7.06
N THR A 17 -16.11 12.16 -6.26
CA THR A 17 -15.45 13.39 -6.74
C THR A 17 -14.40 13.08 -7.81
N ALA A 18 -13.59 12.04 -7.61
CA ALA A 18 -12.60 11.60 -8.58
C ALA A 18 -13.25 11.16 -9.89
N LEU A 19 -14.36 10.40 -9.85
CA LEU A 19 -15.11 9.98 -11.04
C LEU A 19 -15.74 11.16 -11.78
N GLU A 20 -16.36 12.10 -11.06
CA GLU A 20 -16.96 13.32 -11.65
C GLU A 20 -15.89 14.14 -12.42
N VAL A 21 -14.69 14.25 -11.84
CA VAL A 21 -13.57 14.95 -12.48
C VAL A 21 -13.01 14.19 -13.68
N THR A 22 -12.88 12.85 -13.59
CA THR A 22 -12.26 12.05 -14.65
C THR A 22 -13.16 11.81 -15.86
N GLN A 23 -14.49 11.90 -15.71
CA GLN A 23 -15.45 11.77 -16.80
C GLN A 23 -15.37 12.90 -17.85
N GLY A 24 -14.65 14.00 -17.56
CA GLY A 24 -14.32 15.04 -18.53
C GLY A 24 -15.48 15.96 -18.94
N GLU A 25 -16.63 15.85 -18.26
CA GLU A 25 -17.73 16.81 -18.44
C GLU A 25 -17.35 18.18 -17.87
N PRO A 26 -17.72 19.30 -18.52
CA PRO A 26 -17.47 20.63 -17.97
C PRO A 26 -18.19 20.83 -16.62
N LEU A 27 -17.41 20.95 -15.55
CA LEU A 27 -17.94 21.21 -14.22
C LEU A 27 -18.11 22.73 -13.98
N PRO A 28 -19.14 23.17 -13.22
CA PRO A 28 -19.30 24.57 -12.86
C PRO A 28 -18.09 25.13 -12.11
N ALA A 29 -17.79 26.42 -12.31
CA ALA A 29 -16.72 27.10 -11.59
C ALA A 29 -16.91 26.97 -10.07
N GLY A 30 -15.85 26.60 -9.34
CA GLY A 30 -15.88 26.41 -7.90
C GLY A 30 -16.59 25.15 -7.41
N TYR A 31 -17.19 24.34 -8.31
CA TYR A 31 -17.84 23.08 -7.94
C TYR A 31 -16.85 22.12 -7.26
N VAL A 32 -15.70 21.88 -7.90
CA VAL A 32 -14.66 20.98 -7.39
C VAL A 32 -14.13 21.46 -6.03
N ALA A 33 -13.92 22.77 -5.87
CA ALA A 33 -13.52 23.34 -4.58
C ALA A 33 -14.56 23.08 -3.48
N GLY A 34 -15.86 23.18 -3.79
CA GLY A 34 -16.93 22.82 -2.87
C GLY A 34 -16.96 21.32 -2.52
N ARG A 35 -16.65 20.44 -3.48
CA ARG A 35 -16.50 18.99 -3.22
C ARG A 35 -15.30 18.71 -2.30
N VAL A 36 -14.17 19.35 -2.55
CA VAL A 36 -12.98 19.26 -1.68
C VAL A 36 -13.30 19.73 -0.25
N ASP A 37 -14.05 20.82 -0.08
CA ASP A 37 -14.47 21.29 1.24
C ASP A 37 -15.37 20.28 1.96
N ALA A 38 -16.30 19.65 1.24
CA ALA A 38 -17.17 18.62 1.79
C ALA A 38 -16.37 17.40 2.25
N VAL A 39 -15.47 16.89 1.40
CA VAL A 39 -14.60 15.77 1.77
C VAL A 39 -13.71 16.14 2.96
N ALA A 40 -13.08 17.32 2.95
CA ALA A 40 -12.27 17.79 4.08
C ALA A 40 -13.08 17.91 5.38
N ALA A 41 -14.37 18.30 5.32
CA ALA A 41 -15.25 18.32 6.48
C ALA A 41 -15.52 16.91 7.03
N THR A 42 -15.66 15.90 6.16
CA THR A 42 -15.77 14.50 6.62
C THR A 42 -14.49 14.02 7.29
N VAL A 43 -13.32 14.36 6.75
CA VAL A 43 -12.00 14.06 7.35
C VAL A 43 -11.89 14.67 8.75
N ARG A 44 -12.25 15.95 8.92
CA ARG A 44 -12.25 16.62 10.23
C ARG A 44 -13.20 15.99 11.24
N GLY A 45 -14.24 15.29 10.77
CA GLY A 45 -15.21 14.60 11.59
C GLY A 45 -14.76 13.24 12.12
N LEU A 46 -13.64 12.67 11.63
CA LEU A 46 -13.10 11.40 12.13
C LEU A 46 -12.51 11.59 13.54
N THR A 47 -12.81 10.70 14.48
CA THR A 47 -12.41 10.90 15.88
C THR A 47 -10.96 10.54 16.14
N THR A 48 -10.44 9.51 15.48
CA THR A 48 -9.07 8.99 15.63
C THR A 48 -8.08 9.85 14.85
N PRO A 49 -7.04 10.41 15.50
CA PRO A 49 -6.04 11.24 14.81
C PRO A 49 -5.32 10.49 13.68
N TYR A 50 -5.07 9.19 13.84
CA TYR A 50 -4.46 8.35 12.81
C TYR A 50 -5.32 8.25 11.54
N GLU A 51 -6.63 8.04 11.69
CA GLU A 51 -7.57 7.99 10.57
C GLU A 51 -7.69 9.36 9.89
N ARG A 52 -7.74 10.45 10.68
CA ARG A 52 -7.72 11.83 10.15
C ARG A 52 -6.51 12.07 9.25
N VAL A 53 -5.31 11.74 9.72
CA VAL A 53 -4.08 11.94 8.94
C VAL A 53 -4.08 11.07 7.69
N THR A 54 -4.47 9.80 7.81
CA THR A 54 -4.53 8.88 6.67
C THR A 54 -5.51 9.38 5.60
N ALA A 55 -6.73 9.75 6.00
CA ALA A 55 -7.76 10.26 5.09
C ALA A 55 -7.36 11.60 4.46
N ALA A 56 -6.78 12.52 5.23
CA ALA A 56 -6.25 13.78 4.72
C ALA A 56 -5.12 13.56 3.70
N SER A 57 -4.22 12.61 3.97
CA SER A 57 -3.13 12.25 3.04
C SER A 57 -3.69 11.69 1.73
N ILE A 58 -4.70 10.82 1.79
CA ILE A 58 -5.37 10.30 0.58
C ILE A 58 -6.09 11.41 -0.19
N LEU A 59 -6.75 12.34 0.50
CA LEU A 59 -7.36 13.52 -0.13
C LEU A 59 -6.29 14.39 -0.84
N LEU A 60 -5.17 14.69 -0.16
CA LEU A 60 -4.05 15.45 -0.72
C LEU A 60 -3.48 14.76 -1.97
N THR A 61 -3.20 13.46 -1.88
CA THR A 61 -2.72 12.66 -3.02
C THR A 61 -3.74 12.68 -4.17
N THR A 62 -5.03 12.58 -3.88
CA THR A 62 -6.10 12.60 -4.90
C THR A 62 -6.18 13.95 -5.60
N VAL A 63 -6.14 15.05 -4.83
CA VAL A 63 -6.15 16.43 -5.33
C VAL A 63 -4.97 16.68 -6.26
N SER A 64 -3.76 16.30 -5.84
CA SER A 64 -2.58 16.39 -6.70
C SER A 64 -2.70 15.48 -7.93
N THR A 65 -3.08 14.20 -7.76
CA THR A 65 -3.20 13.20 -8.84
C THR A 65 -4.14 13.64 -9.97
N LEU A 66 -5.18 14.39 -9.63
CA LEU A 66 -6.15 14.92 -10.58
C LEU A 66 -5.77 16.31 -11.13
N GLY A 67 -4.62 16.87 -10.73
CA GLY A 67 -4.15 18.19 -11.18
C GLY A 67 -5.03 19.34 -10.71
N LEU A 68 -5.77 19.16 -9.61
CA LEU A 68 -6.78 20.13 -9.16
C LEU A 68 -6.16 21.39 -8.55
N THR A 69 -4.87 21.37 -8.22
CA THR A 69 -4.11 22.53 -7.73
C THR A 69 -3.99 23.66 -8.76
N ALA A 70 -4.25 23.39 -10.04
CA ALA A 70 -4.33 24.43 -11.06
C ALA A 70 -5.54 25.37 -10.86
N ASP A 71 -6.58 24.93 -10.15
CA ASP A 71 -7.70 25.79 -9.72
C ASP A 71 -7.29 26.57 -8.46
N PRO A 72 -7.23 27.92 -8.51
CA PRO A 72 -6.88 28.74 -7.35
C PRO A 72 -7.78 28.53 -6.14
N HIS A 73 -9.05 28.16 -6.35
CA HIS A 73 -9.97 27.85 -5.26
C HIS A 73 -9.54 26.57 -4.56
N VAL A 74 -9.17 25.51 -5.29
CA VAL A 74 -8.67 24.27 -4.69
C VAL A 74 -7.30 24.49 -4.04
N ALA A 75 -6.38 25.19 -4.71
CA ALA A 75 -5.05 25.49 -4.18
C ALA A 75 -5.09 26.20 -2.81
N ALA A 76 -6.03 27.13 -2.63
CA ALA A 76 -6.21 27.85 -1.36
C ALA A 76 -6.58 26.94 -0.17
N ARG A 77 -7.06 25.71 -0.42
CA ARG A 77 -7.46 24.75 0.62
C ARG A 77 -6.35 23.79 1.01
N VAL A 78 -5.33 23.60 0.17
CA VAL A 78 -4.22 22.67 0.39
C VAL A 78 -3.43 23.07 1.65
N GLY A 79 -2.99 24.33 1.75
CA GLY A 79 -2.18 24.79 2.89
C GLY A 79 -2.83 24.63 4.26
N PRO A 80 -4.09 25.06 4.47
CA PRO A 80 -4.84 24.78 5.69
C PRO A 80 -4.94 23.29 6.02
N LEU A 81 -5.28 22.46 5.03
CA LEU A 81 -5.40 21.01 5.22
C LEU A 81 -4.07 20.37 5.65
N VAL A 82 -2.94 20.77 5.05
CA VAL A 82 -1.60 20.28 5.46
C VAL A 82 -1.29 20.66 6.91
N ARG A 83 -1.55 21.91 7.33
CA ARG A 83 -1.32 22.33 8.72
C ARG A 83 -2.18 21.57 9.73
N GLU A 84 -3.45 21.40 9.42
CA GLU A 84 -4.37 20.60 10.24
C GLU A 84 -3.89 19.14 10.34
N THR A 85 -3.40 18.59 9.22
CA THR A 85 -2.86 17.22 9.17
C THR A 85 -1.60 17.07 10.01
N LEU A 86 -0.66 18.02 9.92
CA LEU A 86 0.54 18.05 10.76
C LEU A 86 0.19 18.08 12.26
N ALA A 87 -0.76 18.94 12.65
CA ALA A 87 -1.22 19.01 14.03
C ALA A 87 -1.86 17.69 14.50
N ALA A 88 -2.65 17.04 13.63
CA ALA A 88 -3.25 15.75 13.95
C ALA A 88 -2.22 14.61 14.12
N VAL A 89 -1.05 14.67 13.46
CA VAL A 89 0.03 13.70 13.67
C VAL A 89 0.56 13.75 15.10
N ASP A 90 0.70 14.95 15.68
CA ASP A 90 1.20 15.14 17.05
C ASP A 90 0.25 14.57 18.12
N GLU A 91 -1.04 14.46 17.80
CA GLU A 91 -2.08 13.89 18.66
C GLU A 91 -2.06 12.36 18.68
N ILE A 92 -1.43 11.69 17.70
CA ILE A 92 -1.38 10.23 17.62
C ILE A 92 -0.63 9.68 18.83
N ARG A 93 -1.29 8.83 19.62
CA ARG A 93 -0.72 8.12 20.76
C ARG A 93 -0.32 6.69 20.35
N PRO A 94 0.66 6.08 21.03
CA PRO A 94 1.03 4.70 20.76
C PRO A 94 -0.09 3.71 21.12
N ASP A 95 -0.08 2.56 20.43
CA ASP A 95 -0.94 1.40 20.70
C ASP A 95 -2.45 1.70 20.75
N GLN A 96 -2.95 2.55 19.84
CA GLN A 96 -4.36 2.93 19.77
C GLN A 96 -5.16 2.13 18.74
N ILE A 97 -4.52 1.50 17.75
CA ILE A 97 -5.21 0.57 16.85
C ILE A 97 -5.67 -0.65 17.66
N ALA A 98 -6.98 -0.92 17.61
CA ALA A 98 -7.58 -2.09 18.21
C ALA A 98 -7.48 -3.29 17.24
N ASP A 99 -6.32 -3.96 17.23
CA ASP A 99 -6.09 -5.18 16.47
C ASP A 99 -5.38 -6.28 17.30
N GLU A 100 -5.06 -7.41 16.66
CA GLU A 100 -4.42 -8.56 17.30
C GLU A 100 -2.97 -8.29 17.76
N ASN A 101 -2.43 -7.10 17.46
CA ASN A 101 -1.08 -6.65 17.78
C ASN A 101 -1.03 -5.55 18.84
N GLN A 102 -2.16 -5.19 19.47
CA GLN A 102 -2.20 -4.19 20.53
C GLN A 102 -1.08 -4.39 21.57
N GLY A 103 -0.26 -3.34 21.78
CA GLY A 103 0.91 -3.36 22.67
C GLY A 103 2.21 -3.83 22.02
N ARG A 104 2.20 -4.17 20.72
CA ARG A 104 3.39 -4.54 19.94
C ARG A 104 3.79 -3.49 18.90
N HIS A 105 2.93 -2.52 18.62
CA HIS A 105 3.18 -1.51 17.60
C HIS A 105 3.81 -0.24 18.16
N GLY A 106 3.57 0.14 19.43
CA GLY A 106 4.13 1.37 20.00
C GLY A 106 3.79 2.57 19.12
N ASP A 107 4.80 3.30 18.66
CA ASP A 107 4.62 4.47 17.78
C ASP A 107 4.37 4.14 16.28
N TYR A 108 4.08 2.88 15.92
CA TYR A 108 3.92 2.49 14.51
C TYR A 108 2.83 3.28 13.78
N GLU A 109 1.70 3.58 14.42
CA GLU A 109 0.66 4.45 13.86
C GLU A 109 1.21 5.82 13.46
N ARG A 110 2.08 6.39 14.29
CA ARG A 110 2.71 7.68 14.04
C ARG A 110 3.71 7.59 12.89
N VAL A 111 4.50 6.51 12.83
CA VAL A 111 5.42 6.24 11.71
C VAL A 111 4.64 6.13 10.39
N ALA A 112 3.55 5.36 10.38
CA ALA A 112 2.69 5.18 9.21
C ALA A 112 1.99 6.48 8.79
N ALA A 113 1.50 7.28 9.74
CA ALA A 113 0.87 8.57 9.47
C ALA A 113 1.85 9.59 8.88
N TRP A 114 3.06 9.71 9.43
CA TRP A 114 4.12 10.54 8.85
C TRP A 114 4.47 10.09 7.44
N THR A 115 4.62 8.78 7.23
CA THR A 115 4.90 8.22 5.91
C THR A 115 3.82 8.62 4.90
N ALA A 116 2.54 8.44 5.23
CA ALA A 116 1.43 8.77 4.36
C ALA A 116 1.41 10.27 4.02
N LEU A 117 1.61 11.13 5.01
CA LEU A 117 1.65 12.58 4.81
C LEU A 117 2.82 13.00 3.91
N LEU A 118 4.04 12.52 4.20
CA LEU A 118 5.23 12.87 3.42
C LEU A 118 5.10 12.41 1.96
N LEU A 119 4.59 11.19 1.73
CA LEU A 119 4.33 10.70 0.37
C LEU A 119 3.23 11.52 -0.33
N ALA A 120 2.17 11.91 0.39
CA ALA A 120 1.13 12.77 -0.17
C ALA A 120 1.70 14.14 -0.59
N LEU A 121 2.60 14.73 0.20
CA LEU A 121 3.27 15.97 -0.13
C LEU A 121 4.25 15.79 -1.31
N ALA A 122 4.92 14.65 -1.43
CA ALA A 122 5.82 14.35 -2.55
C ALA A 122 5.14 14.35 -3.92
N HIS A 123 3.80 14.25 -3.97
CA HIS A 123 3.04 14.35 -5.21
C HIS A 123 2.83 15.79 -5.71
N PHE A 124 3.08 16.81 -4.89
CA PHE A 124 2.93 18.20 -5.30
C PHE A 124 4.24 18.75 -5.85
N GLU A 125 4.15 19.64 -6.82
CA GLU A 125 5.33 20.40 -7.25
C GLU A 125 5.77 21.36 -6.14
N PRO A 126 7.08 21.68 -5.99
CA PRO A 126 7.56 22.50 -4.88
C PRO A 126 6.89 23.88 -4.74
N HIS A 127 6.40 24.45 -5.85
CA HIS A 127 5.72 25.75 -5.87
C HIS A 127 4.23 25.65 -5.50
N GLU A 128 3.64 24.45 -5.51
CA GLU A 128 2.25 24.16 -5.14
C GLU A 128 2.10 23.86 -3.64
N LEU A 129 3.20 23.66 -2.93
CA LEU A 129 3.23 23.38 -1.49
C LEU A 129 3.42 24.69 -0.70
N PRO A 130 2.34 25.29 -0.17
CA PRO A 130 2.47 26.47 0.69
C PRO A 130 3.02 26.14 2.08
N VAL A 131 3.07 24.85 2.45
CA VAL A 131 3.49 24.36 3.77
C VAL A 131 4.22 23.03 3.58
N VAL A 132 5.42 22.93 4.14
CA VAL A 132 6.21 21.69 4.22
C VAL A 132 6.63 21.44 5.67
N PRO A 133 6.80 20.18 6.09
CA PRO A 133 7.37 19.87 7.40
C PRO A 133 8.77 20.47 7.53
N ASP A 134 9.09 21.01 8.70
CA ASP A 134 10.44 21.50 8.99
C ASP A 134 11.39 20.36 9.41
N ASP A 135 12.70 20.66 9.47
CA ASP A 135 13.74 19.68 9.83
C ASP A 135 13.50 19.05 11.22
N ALA A 136 12.94 19.82 12.16
CA ALA A 136 12.67 19.34 13.51
C ALA A 136 11.51 18.34 13.52
N GLN A 137 10.47 18.58 12.72
CA GLN A 137 9.34 17.67 12.51
C GLN A 137 9.80 16.38 11.82
N VAL A 138 10.64 16.48 10.78
CA VAL A 138 11.21 15.30 10.11
C VAL A 138 12.09 14.49 11.06
N ALA A 139 12.94 15.14 11.86
CA ALA A 139 13.75 14.46 12.87
C ALA A 139 12.89 13.77 13.94
N ALA A 140 11.82 14.41 14.41
CA ALA A 140 10.88 13.81 15.36
C ALA A 140 10.13 12.61 14.77
N ALA A 141 9.77 12.68 13.48
CA ALA A 141 9.19 11.56 12.74
C ALA A 141 10.15 10.37 12.69
N LEU A 142 11.40 10.58 12.28
CA LEU A 142 12.41 9.52 12.20
C LEU A 142 12.72 8.91 13.58
N ALA A 143 12.81 9.73 14.63
CA ALA A 143 12.99 9.26 16.00
C ALA A 143 11.81 8.40 16.53
N SER A 144 10.63 8.47 15.91
CA SER A 144 9.51 7.60 16.27
C SER A 144 9.73 6.12 15.88
N ILE A 145 10.61 5.84 14.91
CA ILE A 145 10.97 4.47 14.50
C ILE A 145 11.55 3.70 15.69
N ASP A 146 12.41 4.34 16.49
CA ASP A 146 13.07 3.70 17.64
C ASP A 146 12.10 3.36 18.78
N ARG A 147 10.86 3.90 18.74
CA ARG A 147 9.79 3.62 19.69
C ARG A 147 8.83 2.52 19.24
N VAL A 148 9.04 1.93 18.06
CA VAL A 148 8.29 0.75 17.60
C VAL A 148 8.95 -0.52 18.13
N PRO A 149 8.34 -1.29 19.05
CA PRO A 149 9.06 -2.35 19.75
C PRO A 149 9.22 -3.62 18.91
N SER A 150 8.20 -4.03 18.14
CA SER A 150 8.30 -5.21 17.28
C SER A 150 9.33 -5.01 16.16
N PRO A 151 10.28 -5.95 15.95
CA PRO A 151 11.21 -5.87 14.82
C PRO A 151 10.48 -5.88 13.47
N PHE A 152 9.36 -6.61 13.37
CA PHE A 152 8.56 -6.67 12.16
C PHE A 152 7.98 -5.30 11.79
N PHE A 153 7.30 -4.64 12.74
CA PHE A 153 6.71 -3.32 12.51
C PHE A 153 7.76 -2.22 12.38
N ARG A 154 8.86 -2.30 13.15
CA ARG A 154 9.95 -1.31 13.06
C ARG A 154 10.61 -1.34 11.69
N GLY A 155 11.01 -2.51 11.20
CA GLY A 155 11.63 -2.63 9.88
C GLY A 155 10.65 -2.27 8.77
N ARG A 156 9.43 -2.82 8.79
CA ARG A 156 8.42 -2.55 7.76
C ARG A 156 8.02 -1.07 7.72
N GLY A 157 7.48 -0.53 8.82
CA GLY A 157 7.03 0.86 8.87
C GLY A 157 8.18 1.86 8.77
N GLY A 158 9.28 1.59 9.48
CA GLY A 158 10.47 2.44 9.47
C GLY A 158 11.07 2.55 8.07
N SER A 159 11.22 1.45 7.34
CA SER A 159 11.73 1.48 5.97
C SER A 159 10.91 2.37 5.03
N THR A 160 9.58 2.37 5.15
CA THR A 160 8.72 3.22 4.33
C THR A 160 8.87 4.69 4.70
N LEU A 161 8.98 5.03 6.00
CA LEU A 161 9.26 6.40 6.42
C LEU A 161 10.63 6.90 5.95
N LEU A 162 11.67 6.06 6.09
CA LEU A 162 13.02 6.35 5.61
C LEU A 162 13.01 6.60 4.09
N SER A 163 12.27 5.78 3.34
CA SER A 163 12.11 5.97 1.89
C SER A 163 11.40 7.28 1.57
N ALA A 164 10.32 7.62 2.27
CA ALA A 164 9.57 8.86 2.06
C ALA A 164 10.42 10.11 2.33
N VAL A 165 11.20 10.12 3.42
CA VAL A 165 12.13 11.21 3.72
C VAL A 165 13.24 11.31 2.69
N ALA A 166 13.80 10.17 2.25
CA ALA A 166 14.86 10.15 1.23
C ALA A 166 14.38 10.71 -0.11
N VAL A 167 13.15 10.36 -0.55
CA VAL A 167 12.51 10.90 -1.77
C VAL A 167 12.35 12.41 -1.73
N LEU A 168 12.06 12.97 -0.55
CA LEU A 168 11.94 14.41 -0.34
C LEU A 168 13.29 15.13 -0.19
N GLY A 169 14.41 14.44 -0.47
CA GLY A 169 15.76 15.01 -0.43
C GLY A 169 16.48 14.82 0.91
N GLY A 170 15.85 14.22 1.92
CA GLY A 170 16.42 13.98 3.25
C GLY A 170 17.34 12.77 3.34
N SER A 171 18.00 12.36 2.25
CA SER A 171 18.79 11.12 2.21
C SER A 171 19.89 11.08 3.28
N ALA A 172 20.62 12.17 3.53
CA ALA A 172 21.65 12.21 4.57
C ALA A 172 21.09 11.95 5.98
N THR A 173 19.87 12.42 6.26
CA THR A 173 19.22 12.31 7.58
C THR A 173 18.77 10.89 7.91
N VAL A 174 18.56 10.02 6.91
CA VAL A 174 18.01 8.67 7.13
C VAL A 174 19.06 7.62 7.49
N GLU A 175 20.36 7.88 7.26
CA GLU A 175 21.42 6.87 7.43
C GLU A 175 21.48 6.30 8.84
N GLU A 176 21.50 7.17 9.87
CA GLU A 176 21.60 6.77 11.27
C GLU A 176 20.40 5.90 11.68
N HIS A 177 19.19 6.31 11.29
CA HIS A 177 17.96 5.58 11.62
C HIS A 177 17.85 4.26 10.85
N ALA A 178 18.33 4.18 9.61
CA ALA A 178 18.42 2.95 8.85
C ALA A 178 19.39 1.96 9.52
N ARG A 179 20.57 2.44 9.94
CA ARG A 179 21.57 1.64 10.67
C ARG A 179 21.04 1.16 12.02
N SER A 180 20.38 2.03 12.79
CA SER A 180 19.71 1.67 14.05
C SER A 180 18.65 0.59 13.83
N THR A 181 17.84 0.73 12.77
CA THR A 181 16.79 -0.23 12.42
C THR A 181 17.38 -1.59 12.06
N LEU A 182 18.40 -1.66 11.19
CA LEU A 182 19.09 -2.92 10.84
C LEU A 182 19.71 -3.59 12.08
N ALA A 183 20.37 -2.79 12.94
CA ALA A 183 20.93 -3.29 14.20
C ALA A 183 19.84 -3.78 15.16
N TRP A 184 18.63 -3.23 15.12
CA TRP A 184 17.48 -3.73 15.87
C TRP A 184 16.99 -5.07 15.31
N LEU A 185 16.91 -5.22 13.99
CA LEU A 185 16.50 -6.48 13.35
C LEU A 185 17.43 -7.66 13.68
N ASP A 186 18.72 -7.39 13.90
CA ASP A 186 19.72 -8.42 14.24
C ASP A 186 19.65 -8.92 15.69
N ARG A 187 18.96 -8.19 16.59
CA ARG A 187 18.90 -8.54 18.02
C ARG A 187 17.96 -9.73 18.25
N PRO A 188 18.25 -10.59 19.24
CA PRO A 188 17.25 -11.53 19.72
C PRO A 188 16.11 -10.77 20.40
N HIS A 189 14.87 -11.07 20.01
CA HIS A 189 13.66 -10.45 20.57
C HIS A 189 12.82 -11.47 21.33
N PRO A 190 12.19 -11.08 22.45
CA PRO A 190 11.25 -11.96 23.15
C PRO A 190 10.03 -12.27 22.26
N ALA A 191 9.46 -13.46 22.43
CA ALA A 191 8.30 -13.91 21.65
C ALA A 191 7.09 -12.96 21.74
N ALA A 192 6.95 -12.22 22.85
CA ALA A 192 5.87 -11.25 23.04
C ALA A 192 5.89 -10.08 22.03
N LEU A 193 7.06 -9.77 21.45
CA LEU A 193 7.21 -8.72 20.43
C LEU A 193 7.01 -9.23 19.00
N GLN A 194 6.80 -10.54 18.82
CA GLN A 194 6.50 -11.09 17.51
C GLN A 194 5.07 -10.73 17.10
N PRO A 195 4.85 -10.34 15.82
CA PRO A 195 3.52 -10.04 15.34
C PRO A 195 2.60 -11.28 15.41
N ALA A 196 1.33 -11.05 15.71
CA ALA A 196 0.27 -12.03 15.55
C ALA A 196 -0.24 -11.98 14.10
N PHE A 197 -0.34 -13.16 13.50
CA PHE A 197 -0.90 -13.34 12.17
C PHE A 197 -2.13 -14.24 12.22
N PRO A 198 -3.09 -14.04 11.31
CA PRO A 198 -4.26 -14.92 11.18
C PRO A 198 -3.93 -16.35 10.75
N SER A 199 -2.79 -16.52 10.07
CA SER A 199 -2.27 -17.80 9.61
C SER A 199 -0.90 -18.04 10.26
N THR A 200 -0.53 -19.30 10.50
CA THR A 200 0.80 -19.65 11.03
C THR A 200 1.88 -19.27 10.01
N MET A 201 2.78 -18.37 10.39
CA MET A 201 3.93 -17.95 9.56
C MET A 201 5.22 -18.62 10.03
N SER A 202 6.11 -18.94 9.10
CA SER A 202 7.47 -19.38 9.39
C SER A 202 8.30 -18.22 9.98
N PRO A 203 9.32 -18.52 10.81
CA PRO A 203 10.27 -17.50 11.26
C PRO A 203 10.96 -16.77 10.10
N ALA A 204 11.17 -17.45 8.97
CA ALA A 204 11.77 -16.87 7.77
C ALA A 204 10.89 -15.76 7.19
N PHE A 205 9.57 -15.96 7.09
CA PHE A 205 8.63 -14.92 6.64
C PHE A 205 8.69 -13.67 7.53
N VAL A 206 8.67 -13.87 8.86
CA VAL A 206 8.68 -12.76 9.84
C VAL A 206 9.97 -11.94 9.76
N ALA A 207 11.10 -12.59 9.48
CA ALA A 207 12.39 -11.91 9.33
C ALA A 207 12.59 -11.27 7.94
N ALA A 208 12.08 -11.89 6.88
CA ALA A 208 12.31 -11.43 5.51
C ALA A 208 11.60 -10.13 5.21
N TYR A 209 10.33 -10.00 5.58
CA TYR A 209 9.54 -8.83 5.20
C TYR A 209 10.19 -7.49 5.65
N PRO A 210 10.54 -7.27 6.93
CA PRO A 210 11.22 -6.05 7.34
C PRO A 210 12.60 -5.87 6.69
N LEU A 211 13.32 -6.96 6.37
CA LEU A 211 14.61 -6.86 5.67
C LEU A 211 14.42 -6.41 4.22
N LEU A 212 13.52 -7.02 3.47
CA LEU A 212 13.27 -6.71 2.07
C LEU A 212 12.80 -5.25 1.90
N THR A 213 11.97 -4.75 2.81
CA THR A 213 11.57 -3.34 2.78
C THR A 213 12.72 -2.41 3.18
N MET A 214 13.59 -2.80 4.11
CA MET A 214 14.83 -2.05 4.40
C MET A 214 15.81 -2.02 3.23
N LEU A 215 15.96 -3.11 2.47
CA LEU A 215 16.76 -3.13 1.24
C LEU A 215 16.25 -2.09 0.23
N ASN A 216 14.93 -1.93 0.12
CA ASN A 216 14.34 -0.88 -0.69
C ASN A 216 14.67 0.52 -0.15
N ALA A 217 14.62 0.74 1.18
CA ALA A 217 15.00 2.02 1.78
C ALA A 217 16.49 2.37 1.53
N ILE A 218 17.37 1.36 1.56
CA ILE A 218 18.79 1.50 1.20
C ILE A 218 18.93 1.94 -0.27
N ALA A 219 18.21 1.28 -1.19
CA ALA A 219 18.21 1.63 -2.61
C ALA A 219 17.77 3.09 -2.86
N VAL A 220 16.65 3.48 -2.25
CA VAL A 220 16.06 4.82 -2.42
C VAL A 220 16.99 5.90 -1.87
N SER A 221 17.52 5.70 -0.66
CA SER A 221 18.42 6.66 0.00
C SER A 221 19.82 6.70 -0.62
N GLY A 222 20.26 5.63 -1.27
CA GLY A 222 21.60 5.52 -1.87
C GLY A 222 22.71 5.13 -0.90
N HIS A 223 22.39 4.78 0.35
CA HIS A 223 23.33 4.38 1.39
C HIS A 223 23.73 2.90 1.27
N LEU A 224 24.34 2.55 0.12
CA LEU A 224 24.64 1.17 -0.25
C LEU A 224 25.61 0.48 0.71
N GLU A 225 26.41 1.22 1.47
CA GLU A 225 27.27 0.69 2.53
C GLU A 225 26.47 0.01 3.66
N LEU A 226 25.16 0.26 3.77
CA LEU A 226 24.28 -0.44 4.70
C LEU A 226 23.97 -1.88 4.29
N LEU A 227 24.27 -2.29 3.05
CA LEU A 227 24.17 -3.69 2.61
C LEU A 227 25.12 -4.62 3.37
N ASP A 228 26.19 -4.08 3.94
CA ASP A 228 27.18 -4.80 4.74
C ASP A 228 27.09 -4.47 6.25
N ALA A 229 26.09 -3.68 6.67
CA ALA A 229 25.96 -3.26 8.05
C ALA A 229 25.67 -4.46 8.96
N GLY A 230 26.68 -4.97 9.66
CA GLY A 230 26.60 -6.10 10.61
C GLY A 230 26.68 -7.47 9.96
N ARG A 231 26.10 -7.64 8.75
CA ARG A 231 26.17 -8.86 7.92
C ARG A 231 25.78 -8.54 6.48
N ASP A 232 26.10 -9.44 5.56
CA ASP A 232 25.65 -9.38 4.16
C ASP A 232 24.12 -9.49 4.08
N ARG A 233 23.46 -8.38 3.73
CA ARG A 233 22.00 -8.28 3.68
C ARG A 233 21.39 -8.95 2.45
N LEU A 234 22.13 -9.06 1.36
CA LEU A 234 21.66 -9.72 0.13
C LEU A 234 21.70 -11.23 0.28
N ALA A 235 22.79 -11.77 0.84
CA ALA A 235 22.86 -13.18 1.20
C ALA A 235 21.79 -13.55 2.24
N GLN A 236 21.59 -12.72 3.26
CA GLN A 236 20.54 -12.92 4.25
C GLN A 236 19.15 -12.98 3.63
N ALA A 237 18.83 -12.06 2.70
CA ALA A 237 17.53 -12.06 2.02
C ALA A 237 17.32 -13.34 1.20
N THR A 238 18.35 -13.78 0.46
CA THR A 238 18.33 -15.00 -0.35
C THR A 238 18.07 -16.25 0.52
N ASP A 239 18.80 -16.39 1.63
CA ASP A 239 18.64 -17.51 2.56
C ASP A 239 17.24 -17.55 3.16
N LEU A 240 16.68 -16.38 3.52
CA LEU A 240 15.33 -16.29 4.06
C LEU A 240 14.27 -16.67 3.03
N ILE A 241 14.40 -16.24 1.77
CA ILE A 241 13.49 -16.61 0.67
C ILE A 241 13.53 -18.11 0.42
N ALA A 242 14.73 -18.72 0.45
CA ALA A 242 14.89 -20.16 0.27
C ALA A 242 14.28 -21.00 1.41
N ALA A 243 14.28 -20.47 2.63
CA ALA A 243 13.75 -21.16 3.81
C ALA A 243 12.20 -21.12 3.94
N MET A 244 11.51 -20.33 3.13
CA MET A 244 10.06 -20.15 3.22
C MET A 244 9.26 -21.34 2.66
N ALA A 245 8.07 -21.54 3.21
CA ALA A 245 7.09 -22.43 2.60
C ALA A 245 6.64 -21.91 1.21
N PRO A 246 6.18 -22.77 0.29
CA PRO A 246 5.81 -22.35 -1.07
C PRO A 246 4.86 -21.14 -1.16
N VAL A 247 3.82 -21.10 -0.33
CA VAL A 247 2.84 -20.01 -0.32
C VAL A 247 3.42 -18.70 0.24
N GLU A 248 4.27 -18.78 1.27
CA GLU A 248 4.98 -17.63 1.83
C GLU A 248 5.97 -17.04 0.82
N ARG A 249 6.70 -17.92 0.13
CA ARG A 249 7.62 -17.52 -0.94
C ARG A 249 6.89 -16.79 -2.07
N THR A 250 5.67 -17.20 -2.39
CA THR A 250 4.82 -16.51 -3.37
C THR A 250 4.48 -15.09 -2.94
N HIS A 251 4.17 -14.89 -1.66
CA HIS A 251 3.93 -13.56 -1.11
C HIS A 251 5.20 -12.68 -1.12
N MET A 252 6.37 -13.25 -0.82
CA MET A 252 7.61 -12.49 -0.62
C MET A 252 8.47 -12.34 -1.88
N ALA A 253 8.24 -13.15 -2.91
CA ALA A 253 9.02 -13.12 -4.15
C ALA A 253 8.95 -11.76 -4.86
N LEU A 254 7.77 -11.12 -4.90
CA LEU A 254 7.63 -9.77 -5.46
C LEU A 254 8.52 -8.77 -4.72
N TYR A 255 8.46 -8.75 -3.39
CA TYR A 255 9.28 -7.85 -2.57
C TYR A 255 10.77 -8.09 -2.77
N HIS A 256 11.18 -9.35 -2.91
CA HIS A 256 12.58 -9.71 -3.16
C HIS A 256 13.06 -9.19 -4.52
N VAL A 257 12.31 -9.46 -5.59
CA VAL A 257 12.65 -9.01 -6.94
C VAL A 257 12.70 -7.49 -7.01
N VAL A 258 11.70 -6.79 -6.46
CA VAL A 258 11.67 -5.31 -6.45
C VAL A 258 12.82 -4.72 -5.64
N ALA A 259 13.18 -5.31 -4.50
CA ALA A 259 14.31 -4.84 -3.72
C ALA A 259 15.64 -4.99 -4.48
N LEU A 260 15.86 -6.12 -5.16
CA LEU A 260 17.04 -6.35 -5.98
C LEU A 260 17.09 -5.42 -7.20
N ASP A 261 15.95 -5.21 -7.87
CA ASP A 261 15.84 -4.31 -9.00
C ASP A 261 16.21 -2.88 -8.62
N ASN A 262 15.62 -2.36 -7.53
CA ASN A 262 15.90 -1.01 -7.05
C ASN A 262 17.36 -0.81 -6.62
N LEU A 263 18.02 -1.87 -6.14
CA LEU A 263 19.45 -1.85 -5.81
C LEU A 263 20.35 -1.97 -7.06
N GLY A 264 19.80 -2.29 -8.23
CA GLY A 264 20.56 -2.62 -9.44
C GLY A 264 21.34 -3.93 -9.29
N ARG A 265 20.81 -4.89 -8.52
CA ARG A 265 21.45 -6.15 -8.14
C ARG A 265 20.70 -7.40 -8.61
N LEU A 266 19.75 -7.23 -9.54
CA LEU A 266 19.00 -8.36 -10.09
C LEU A 266 19.91 -9.36 -10.82
N ASP A 267 20.76 -8.87 -11.72
CA ASP A 267 21.58 -9.74 -12.58
C ASP A 267 22.61 -10.58 -11.80
N ASP A 268 23.15 -10.06 -10.68
CA ASP A 268 24.14 -10.78 -9.88
C ASP A 268 23.54 -11.66 -8.78
N GLN A 269 22.43 -11.23 -8.17
CA GLN A 269 21.78 -11.99 -7.09
C GLN A 269 20.74 -12.99 -7.60
N LEU A 270 20.16 -12.75 -8.78
CA LEU A 270 19.15 -13.60 -9.39
C LEU A 270 19.37 -13.69 -10.92
N PRO A 271 20.50 -14.29 -11.37
CA PRO A 271 20.91 -14.30 -12.78
C PRO A 271 19.94 -15.05 -13.71
N ASP A 272 19.10 -15.93 -13.17
CA ASP A 272 18.03 -16.61 -13.90
C ASP A 272 16.67 -16.18 -13.35
N LEU A 273 16.34 -14.90 -13.56
CA LEU A 273 15.07 -14.31 -13.16
C LEU A 273 13.88 -15.06 -13.77
N ASP A 274 14.00 -15.49 -15.03
CA ASP A 274 12.95 -16.22 -15.74
C ASP A 274 12.60 -17.55 -15.05
N ALA A 275 13.60 -18.38 -14.75
CA ALA A 275 13.36 -19.65 -14.05
C ALA A 275 12.81 -19.41 -12.64
N PHE A 276 13.26 -18.37 -11.94
CA PHE A 276 12.72 -18.01 -10.62
C PHE A 276 11.23 -17.64 -10.70
N VAL A 277 10.85 -16.77 -11.65
CA VAL A 277 9.46 -16.36 -11.84
C VAL A 277 8.61 -17.54 -12.28
N GLU A 278 9.09 -18.40 -13.19
CA GLU A 278 8.38 -19.61 -13.61
C GLU A 278 8.15 -20.59 -12.46
N ASP A 279 9.14 -20.82 -11.58
CA ASP A 279 8.97 -21.68 -10.40
C ASP A 279 8.00 -21.08 -9.38
N VAL A 280 8.02 -19.76 -9.15
CA VAL A 280 7.06 -19.11 -8.23
C VAL A 280 5.64 -19.12 -8.83
N VAL A 281 5.47 -18.60 -10.04
CA VAL A 281 4.16 -18.48 -10.70
C VAL A 281 3.59 -19.86 -11.01
N GLY A 282 4.41 -20.81 -11.42
CA GLY A 282 4.01 -22.20 -11.72
C GLY A 282 3.35 -22.94 -10.54
N ARG A 283 3.49 -22.44 -9.31
CA ARG A 283 2.84 -22.98 -8.11
C ARG A 283 1.40 -22.53 -7.92
N TRP A 284 0.84 -21.70 -8.80
CA TRP A 284 -0.51 -21.13 -8.65
C TRP A 284 -1.60 -22.17 -8.37
N ARG A 285 -1.49 -23.39 -8.92
CA ARG A 285 -2.48 -24.47 -8.70
C ARG A 285 -2.55 -24.94 -7.24
N SER A 286 -1.43 -24.84 -6.52
CA SER A 286 -1.31 -25.26 -5.12
C SER A 286 -1.79 -24.18 -4.13
N ILE A 287 -2.05 -22.97 -4.62
CA ILE A 287 -2.56 -21.87 -3.82
C ILE A 287 -4.08 -21.81 -3.98
N ASP A 288 -4.77 -21.84 -2.85
CA ASP A 288 -6.22 -21.72 -2.77
C ASP A 288 -6.59 -20.34 -2.21
N PRO A 289 -6.91 -19.33 -3.05
CA PRO A 289 -7.22 -17.99 -2.57
C PRO A 289 -8.49 -17.90 -1.72
N GLY A 290 -9.33 -18.95 -1.69
CA GLY A 290 -10.51 -19.03 -0.83
C GLY A 290 -10.27 -19.67 0.54
N ARG A 291 -9.03 -20.07 0.86
CA ARG A 291 -8.70 -20.79 2.10
C ARG A 291 -8.75 -19.90 3.34
N ASP A 292 -8.09 -18.75 3.29
CA ASP A 292 -8.12 -17.74 4.33
C ASP A 292 -7.97 -16.35 3.71
N TYR A 293 -8.30 -15.31 4.47
CA TYR A 293 -8.31 -13.93 4.00
C TYR A 293 -6.93 -13.27 3.97
N PHE A 294 -5.93 -13.88 4.62
CA PHE A 294 -4.61 -13.29 4.80
C PHE A 294 -3.63 -13.94 3.82
N LEU A 295 -2.86 -14.93 4.25
CA LEU A 295 -1.76 -15.51 3.49
C LEU A 295 -2.25 -16.02 2.14
N TYR A 296 -3.27 -16.87 2.10
CA TYR A 296 -3.71 -17.47 0.84
C TYR A 296 -4.51 -16.47 -0.02
N GLY A 297 -5.36 -15.68 0.63
CA GLY A 297 -6.24 -14.70 -0.03
C GLY A 297 -5.47 -13.61 -0.78
N ILE A 298 -4.33 -13.15 -0.25
CA ILE A 298 -3.55 -12.06 -0.88
C ILE A 298 -2.35 -12.57 -1.70
N SER A 299 -1.80 -13.75 -1.39
CA SER A 299 -0.64 -14.28 -2.14
C SER A 299 -0.91 -14.47 -3.63
N TYR A 300 -2.17 -14.76 -4.00
CA TYR A 300 -2.53 -14.95 -5.40
C TYR A 300 -2.40 -13.63 -6.20
N ALA A 301 -2.76 -12.50 -5.58
CA ALA A 301 -2.57 -11.19 -6.19
C ALA A 301 -1.07 -10.86 -6.37
N TYR A 302 -0.24 -11.15 -5.36
CA TYR A 302 1.21 -11.00 -5.45
C TYR A 302 1.86 -11.88 -6.53
N LEU A 303 1.38 -13.11 -6.71
CA LEU A 303 1.84 -14.03 -7.74
C LEU A 303 1.61 -13.47 -9.15
N VAL A 304 0.39 -12.97 -9.40
CA VAL A 304 0.02 -12.36 -10.68
C VAL A 304 0.79 -11.06 -10.89
N GLN A 305 0.93 -10.23 -9.86
CA GLN A 305 1.68 -8.98 -9.95
C GLN A 305 3.18 -9.23 -10.20
N LEU A 306 3.79 -10.26 -9.61
CA LEU A 306 5.17 -10.66 -9.90
C LEU A 306 5.37 -10.96 -11.39
N ALA A 307 4.50 -11.77 -11.98
CA ALA A 307 4.55 -12.09 -13.40
C ALA A 307 4.45 -10.83 -14.27
N TYR A 308 3.55 -9.91 -13.89
CA TYR A 308 3.38 -8.65 -14.59
C TYR A 308 4.64 -7.76 -14.52
N VAL A 309 5.15 -7.47 -13.32
CA VAL A 309 6.27 -6.53 -13.16
C VAL A 309 7.59 -7.03 -13.72
N THR A 310 7.74 -8.34 -13.88
CA THR A 310 8.93 -8.97 -14.48
C THR A 310 8.81 -9.15 -16.00
N GLY A 311 7.73 -8.64 -16.62
CA GLY A 311 7.51 -8.77 -18.06
C GLY A 311 7.03 -10.16 -18.50
N ARG A 312 6.78 -11.07 -17.56
CA ARG A 312 6.30 -12.45 -17.78
C ARG A 312 4.79 -12.58 -17.69
N SER A 313 4.08 -11.60 -18.25
CA SER A 313 2.61 -11.60 -18.31
C SER A 313 2.06 -12.78 -19.11
N ASP A 314 2.88 -13.41 -19.97
CA ASP A 314 2.57 -14.67 -20.68
C ASP A 314 2.22 -15.82 -19.72
N LEU A 315 2.73 -15.79 -18.49
CA LEU A 315 2.44 -16.80 -17.47
C LEU A 315 1.04 -16.62 -16.82
N VAL A 316 0.42 -15.45 -16.97
CA VAL A 316 -0.89 -15.14 -16.39
C VAL A 316 -1.98 -15.61 -17.35
N THR A 317 -2.57 -16.78 -17.05
CA THR A 317 -3.64 -17.37 -17.88
C THR A 317 -5.03 -16.92 -17.45
N ASP A 318 -6.02 -17.00 -18.34
CA ASP A 318 -7.44 -16.78 -18.02
C ASP A 318 -7.91 -17.66 -16.86
N THR A 319 -7.41 -18.90 -16.76
CA THR A 319 -7.73 -19.80 -15.65
C THR A 319 -7.22 -19.27 -14.30
N MET A 320 -6.07 -18.59 -14.30
CA MET A 320 -5.55 -17.97 -13.09
C MET A 320 -6.39 -16.75 -12.69
N VAL A 321 -6.72 -15.90 -13.65
CA VAL A 321 -7.61 -14.75 -13.42
C VAL A 321 -8.96 -15.22 -12.87
N GLU A 322 -9.55 -16.27 -13.44
CA GLU A 322 -10.78 -16.87 -12.93
C GLU A 322 -10.68 -17.32 -11.47
N ARG A 323 -9.59 -18.01 -11.11
CA ARG A 323 -9.37 -18.44 -9.72
C ARG A 323 -9.17 -17.27 -8.77
N MET A 324 -8.70 -16.13 -9.25
CA MET A 324 -8.51 -14.94 -8.44
C MET A 324 -9.84 -14.25 -8.10
N VAL A 325 -10.84 -14.30 -9.00
CA VAL A 325 -12.13 -13.60 -8.84
C VAL A 325 -13.28 -14.46 -8.32
N THR A 326 -13.12 -15.78 -8.26
CA THR A 326 -14.12 -16.74 -7.73
C THR A 326 -14.06 -17.14 -6.23
N PRO A 327 -13.04 -16.77 -5.41
CA PRO A 327 -12.89 -17.37 -4.08
C PRO A 327 -13.75 -16.74 -2.98
N PHE A 328 -14.34 -15.56 -3.19
CA PHE A 328 -14.83 -14.71 -2.09
C PHE A 328 -16.00 -15.32 -1.29
N ALA A 329 -16.83 -16.16 -1.91
CA ALA A 329 -17.92 -16.86 -1.23
C ALA A 329 -17.39 -17.84 -0.16
N ARG A 330 -16.24 -18.46 -0.43
CA ARG A 330 -15.62 -19.43 0.48
C ARG A 330 -15.02 -18.79 1.71
N LEU A 331 -14.59 -17.52 1.62
CA LEU A 331 -14.16 -16.74 2.77
C LEU A 331 -15.30 -16.54 3.78
N GLY A 332 -16.57 -16.68 3.36
CA GLY A 332 -17.73 -16.60 4.25
C GLY A 332 -17.87 -17.75 5.26
N ALA A 333 -17.08 -18.82 5.13
CA ALA A 333 -17.22 -20.02 5.94
C ALA A 333 -16.87 -19.82 7.43
N THR A 334 -16.01 -18.86 7.77
CA THR A 334 -15.60 -18.57 9.16
C THR A 334 -15.96 -17.15 9.58
N PRO A 335 -16.14 -16.86 10.88
CA PRO A 335 -16.37 -15.49 11.35
C PRO A 335 -15.24 -14.53 10.92
N ALA A 336 -13.98 -14.95 11.06
CA ALA A 336 -12.83 -14.16 10.65
C ALA A 336 -12.84 -13.90 9.14
N GLY A 337 -13.09 -14.91 8.32
CA GLY A 337 -13.17 -14.75 6.87
C GLY A 337 -14.33 -13.84 6.44
N ARG A 338 -15.51 -13.92 7.09
CA ARG A 338 -16.64 -13.02 6.81
C ARG A 338 -16.29 -11.56 7.04
N ALA A 339 -15.70 -11.25 8.19
CA ALA A 339 -15.32 -9.91 8.59
C ALA A 339 -14.14 -9.34 7.76
N ASN A 340 -13.31 -10.20 7.17
CA ASN A 340 -12.10 -9.78 6.47
C ASN A 340 -12.18 -9.98 4.95
N ARG A 341 -13.28 -10.48 4.38
CA ARG A 341 -13.43 -10.66 2.92
C ARG A 341 -13.11 -9.42 2.07
N PRO A 342 -13.35 -8.16 2.51
CA PRO A 342 -13.00 -7.00 1.70
C PRO A 342 -11.49 -6.86 1.48
N TYR A 343 -10.68 -7.46 2.37
CA TYR A 343 -9.24 -7.35 2.34
C TYR A 343 -8.60 -8.03 1.12
N PRO A 344 -8.75 -9.35 0.87
CA PRO A 344 -8.24 -9.96 -0.35
C PRO A 344 -8.95 -9.42 -1.60
N PHE A 345 -10.22 -9.03 -1.52
CA PHE A 345 -10.91 -8.39 -2.64
C PHE A 345 -10.22 -7.09 -3.08
N ALA A 346 -9.82 -6.23 -2.13
CA ALA A 346 -9.11 -4.98 -2.41
C ALA A 346 -7.78 -5.21 -3.16
N TYR A 347 -7.04 -6.26 -2.79
CA TYR A 347 -5.81 -6.65 -3.49
C TYR A 347 -6.08 -7.10 -4.92
N VAL A 348 -7.11 -7.94 -5.11
CA VAL A 348 -7.51 -8.41 -6.43
C VAL A 348 -7.97 -7.24 -7.31
N LEU A 349 -8.76 -6.30 -6.78
CA LEU A 349 -9.19 -5.10 -7.50
C LEU A 349 -8.01 -4.25 -7.96
N ASN A 350 -7.02 -4.02 -7.10
CA ASN A 350 -5.85 -3.23 -7.46
C ASN A 350 -4.99 -3.92 -8.54
N VAL A 351 -4.70 -5.22 -8.39
CA VAL A 351 -3.88 -5.96 -9.35
C VAL A 351 -4.60 -6.09 -10.70
N LEU A 352 -5.90 -6.41 -10.72
CA LEU A 352 -6.67 -6.43 -11.97
C LEU A 352 -6.80 -5.05 -12.58
N GLY A 353 -6.93 -4.00 -11.77
CA GLY A 353 -6.94 -2.62 -12.26
C GLY A 353 -5.60 -2.22 -12.91
N GLU A 354 -4.48 -2.73 -12.42
CA GLU A 354 -3.16 -2.55 -13.06
C GLU A 354 -3.04 -3.28 -14.39
N LEU A 355 -3.67 -4.45 -14.49
CA LEU A 355 -3.68 -5.28 -15.70
C LEU A 355 -4.72 -4.84 -16.73
N GLY A 356 -5.59 -3.88 -16.40
CA GLY A 356 -6.73 -3.53 -17.26
C GLY A 356 -7.79 -4.62 -17.35
N LEU A 357 -7.93 -5.43 -16.30
CA LEU A 357 -8.83 -6.59 -16.19
C LEU A 357 -9.83 -6.46 -15.04
N ALA A 358 -10.04 -5.25 -14.50
CA ALA A 358 -10.92 -5.04 -13.35
C ALA A 358 -12.39 -5.35 -13.65
N GLU A 359 -12.82 -5.27 -14.91
CA GLU A 359 -14.15 -5.64 -15.38
C GLU A 359 -14.51 -7.09 -15.02
N ARG A 360 -13.51 -7.97 -14.89
CA ARG A 360 -13.71 -9.36 -14.44
C ARG A 360 -14.37 -9.47 -13.07
N LEU A 361 -14.23 -8.48 -12.19
CA LEU A 361 -14.90 -8.46 -10.89
C LEU A 361 -16.41 -8.15 -10.97
N TYR A 362 -16.85 -7.57 -12.09
CA TYR A 362 -18.23 -7.15 -12.33
C TYR A 362 -19.00 -8.14 -13.22
N GLU A 363 -18.34 -9.15 -13.78
CA GLU A 363 -18.99 -10.20 -14.58
C GLU A 363 -19.81 -11.17 -13.71
N PRO A 364 -21.04 -11.53 -14.11
CA PRO A 364 -21.85 -12.59 -13.51
C PRO A 364 -21.14 -13.95 -13.44
N ARG A 365 -21.19 -14.63 -12.28
CA ARG A 365 -20.47 -15.90 -12.07
C ARG A 365 -21.33 -16.98 -11.39
N PRO A 366 -21.23 -18.26 -11.81
CA PRO A 366 -21.90 -19.37 -11.12
C PRO A 366 -21.50 -19.51 -9.65
N ALA A 367 -20.25 -19.18 -9.31
CA ALA A 367 -19.75 -19.21 -7.92
C ALA A 367 -20.54 -18.29 -6.96
N TYR A 368 -21.23 -17.28 -7.50
CA TYR A 368 -22.05 -16.33 -6.75
C TYR A 368 -23.52 -16.39 -7.16
N GLY A 369 -23.98 -17.51 -7.74
CA GLY A 369 -25.38 -17.68 -8.14
C GLY A 369 -25.83 -16.76 -9.28
N GLY A 370 -24.90 -16.32 -10.14
CA GLY A 370 -25.18 -15.38 -11.23
C GLY A 370 -24.94 -13.92 -10.88
N ALA A 371 -24.62 -13.59 -9.62
CA ALA A 371 -24.08 -12.28 -9.26
C ALA A 371 -22.60 -12.17 -9.64
N SER A 372 -22.07 -10.95 -9.65
CA SER A 372 -20.65 -10.66 -9.79
C SER A 372 -19.89 -10.84 -8.47
N ALA A 373 -18.55 -10.88 -8.55
CA ALA A 373 -17.70 -10.92 -7.36
C ALA A 373 -17.87 -9.65 -6.52
N PHE A 374 -18.00 -8.50 -7.19
CA PHE A 374 -18.22 -7.21 -6.56
C PHE A 374 -19.55 -7.17 -5.79
N GLU A 375 -20.66 -7.51 -6.47
CA GLU A 375 -21.99 -7.59 -5.84
C GLU A 375 -21.98 -8.55 -4.65
N HIS A 376 -21.37 -9.73 -4.81
CA HIS A 376 -21.27 -10.69 -3.72
C HIS A 376 -20.57 -10.11 -2.49
N VAL A 377 -19.42 -9.43 -2.65
CA VAL A 377 -18.70 -8.85 -1.52
C VAL A 377 -19.49 -7.76 -0.85
N VAL A 378 -20.11 -6.85 -1.61
CA VAL A 378 -20.89 -5.72 -1.10
C VAL A 378 -22.16 -6.19 -0.38
N ASP A 379 -22.93 -7.10 -0.98
CA ASP A 379 -24.19 -7.61 -0.43
C ASP A 379 -24.01 -8.44 0.85
N HIS A 380 -22.78 -8.88 1.13
CA HIS A 380 -22.43 -9.67 2.30
C HIS A 380 -21.63 -8.91 3.36
N LEU A 381 -21.53 -7.58 3.24
CA LEU A 381 -21.07 -6.72 4.34
C LEU A 381 -22.12 -6.73 5.46
N SER A 382 -21.67 -6.70 6.71
CA SER A 382 -22.59 -6.60 7.85
C SER A 382 -23.39 -5.29 7.81
N PRO A 383 -24.56 -5.19 8.47
CA PRO A 383 -25.32 -3.96 8.52
C PRO A 383 -24.46 -2.80 9.05
N GLY A 384 -24.18 -1.85 8.15
CA GLY A 384 -23.32 -0.71 8.44
C GLY A 384 -21.83 -1.01 8.52
N GLY A 385 -21.36 -2.16 8.01
CA GLY A 385 -19.95 -2.54 8.00
C GLY A 385 -19.33 -2.77 9.37
N ARG A 386 -20.14 -2.94 10.43
CA ARG A 386 -19.66 -3.01 11.82
C ARG A 386 -18.73 -4.20 12.09
N ALA A 387 -18.99 -5.34 11.47
CA ALA A 387 -18.13 -6.52 11.61
C ALA A 387 -16.79 -6.36 10.86
N GLU A 388 -16.81 -5.66 9.73
CA GLU A 388 -15.65 -5.43 8.87
C GLU A 388 -14.84 -4.19 9.27
N ALA A 389 -15.43 -3.28 10.07
CA ALA A 389 -14.97 -1.93 10.39
C ALA A 389 -13.45 -1.70 10.33
N ALA A 390 -12.68 -2.46 11.10
CA ALA A 390 -11.22 -2.32 11.20
C ALA A 390 -10.44 -2.69 9.92
N ARG A 391 -11.11 -3.13 8.85
CA ARG A 391 -10.51 -3.57 7.58
C ARG A 391 -11.25 -3.07 6.35
N LEU A 392 -12.44 -2.51 6.53
CA LEU A 392 -13.24 -1.96 5.42
C LEU A 392 -12.50 -0.84 4.68
N TYR A 393 -11.66 -0.08 5.40
CA TYR A 393 -10.82 0.97 4.82
C TYR A 393 -9.92 0.48 3.67
N MET A 394 -9.55 -0.81 3.63
CA MET A 394 -8.76 -1.36 2.52
C MET A 394 -9.55 -1.39 1.21
N LEU A 395 -10.83 -1.77 1.28
CA LEU A 395 -11.74 -1.70 0.14
C LEU A 395 -11.99 -0.25 -0.26
N ASP A 396 -12.24 0.62 0.71
CA ASP A 396 -12.40 2.06 0.49
C ASP A 396 -11.23 2.66 -0.28
N HIS A 397 -9.99 2.35 0.13
CA HIS A 397 -8.77 2.82 -0.53
C HIS A 397 -8.63 2.25 -1.95
N ALA A 398 -8.94 0.97 -2.14
CA ALA A 398 -8.90 0.34 -3.46
C ALA A 398 -9.93 0.96 -4.42
N LEU A 399 -11.12 1.34 -3.92
CA LEU A 399 -12.14 2.03 -4.71
C LEU A 399 -11.71 3.46 -5.10
N VAL A 400 -11.10 4.21 -4.19
CA VAL A 400 -10.52 5.52 -4.52
C VAL A 400 -9.40 5.37 -5.56
N SER A 401 -8.52 4.38 -5.39
CA SER A 401 -7.46 4.08 -6.38
C SER A 401 -8.04 3.71 -7.74
N TRP A 402 -9.08 2.87 -7.77
CA TRP A 402 -9.77 2.49 -8.99
C TRP A 402 -10.41 3.69 -9.70
N ALA A 403 -11.07 4.58 -8.95
CA ALA A 403 -11.65 5.82 -9.48
C ALA A 403 -10.60 6.72 -10.12
N LEU A 404 -9.44 6.88 -9.48
CA LEU A 404 -8.31 7.64 -10.01
C LEU A 404 -7.74 7.05 -11.31
N ARG A 405 -7.81 5.72 -11.48
CA ARG A 405 -7.36 5.03 -12.71
C ARG A 405 -8.31 5.23 -13.90
N GLN A 406 -9.54 5.69 -13.68
CA GLN A 406 -10.48 6.01 -14.77
C GLN A 406 -10.14 7.32 -15.50
N ARG A 407 -9.07 8.02 -15.10
CA ARG A 407 -8.60 9.23 -15.79
C ARG A 407 -8.27 8.96 -17.27
N PRO A 408 -8.54 9.91 -18.18
CA PRO A 408 -8.23 9.77 -19.59
C PRO A 408 -6.74 9.45 -19.84
N PRO A 409 -6.41 8.65 -20.87
CA PRO A 409 -5.03 8.47 -21.32
C PRO A 409 -4.38 9.83 -21.63
N GLY A 410 -3.21 10.09 -21.04
CA GLY A 410 -2.46 11.34 -21.26
C GLY A 410 -2.74 12.47 -20.26
N SER A 411 -3.62 12.27 -19.26
CA SER A 411 -3.69 13.18 -18.10
C SER A 411 -2.31 13.29 -17.44
N PRO A 412 -1.90 14.49 -16.98
CA PRO A 412 -0.64 14.67 -16.26
C PRO A 412 -0.57 13.67 -15.10
N VAL A 413 0.50 12.86 -15.08
CA VAL A 413 0.87 12.12 -13.87
C VAL A 413 1.70 13.09 -13.05
N PRO A 414 1.24 13.60 -11.89
CA PRO A 414 2.06 14.51 -11.10
C PRO A 414 3.34 13.81 -10.68
N GLY A 415 4.43 14.57 -10.67
CA GLY A 415 5.71 14.20 -10.08
C GLY A 415 6.06 12.72 -10.24
N ARG A 416 6.67 12.34 -11.37
CA ARG A 416 7.47 11.11 -11.41
C ARG A 416 8.56 11.24 -10.34
N ILE A 417 8.30 10.76 -9.12
CA ILE A 417 9.36 10.35 -8.22
C ILE A 417 10.26 9.48 -9.07
N GLY A 418 11.51 9.91 -9.21
CA GLY A 418 12.34 9.65 -10.38
C GLY A 418 12.20 8.23 -10.95
N ARG A 419 12.09 8.17 -12.28
CA ARG A 419 12.04 6.99 -13.16
C ARG A 419 13.15 5.93 -12.94
N HIS A 420 13.96 6.07 -11.89
CA HIS A 420 15.02 5.14 -11.50
C HIS A 420 15.10 4.85 -9.99
N ARG A 421 14.15 5.31 -9.14
CA ARG A 421 14.21 4.95 -7.70
C ARG A 421 12.89 4.57 -7.05
N LEU A 422 11.73 4.85 -7.63
CA LEU A 422 10.44 4.25 -7.25
C LEU A 422 9.58 4.14 -8.54
N VAL A 423 9.40 2.91 -9.04
CA VAL A 423 8.55 2.44 -10.17
C VAL A 423 9.22 2.32 -11.56
N GLY A 424 9.05 1.15 -12.20
CA GLY A 424 9.57 0.85 -13.54
C GLY A 424 8.78 -0.16 -14.41
N VAL A 425 7.44 -0.15 -14.45
CA VAL A 425 6.69 -0.71 -15.61
C VAL A 425 6.14 0.45 -16.42
N HIS A 426 6.89 0.85 -17.44
CA HIS A 426 6.43 1.74 -18.51
C HIS A 426 6.67 1.05 -19.84
N GLY A 427 5.65 0.37 -20.37
CA GLY A 427 5.50 0.13 -21.79
C GLY A 427 4.47 1.13 -22.33
N GLU A 428 4.87 1.96 -23.29
CA GLU A 428 3.90 2.67 -24.12
C GLU A 428 3.09 1.66 -24.96
N PRO A 429 1.81 1.94 -25.26
CA PRO A 429 1.08 1.17 -26.25
C PRO A 429 1.66 1.49 -27.63
N VAL A 430 2.29 0.50 -28.27
CA VAL A 430 2.56 0.56 -29.71
C VAL A 430 1.23 0.39 -30.43
N LEU A 431 0.52 1.50 -30.62
CA LEU A 431 -0.47 1.62 -31.69
C LEU A 431 0.32 1.75 -33.01
N GLY A 432 0.49 0.63 -33.69
CA GLY A 432 1.01 0.57 -35.06
C GLY A 432 -0.12 0.18 -36.01
N SER A 433 -0.66 1.17 -36.70
CA SER A 433 -1.53 1.05 -37.86
C SER A 433 -0.92 0.17 -38.97
N THR A 434 -1.62 -0.92 -39.33
CA THR A 434 -2.08 -1.26 -40.70
C THR A 434 -3.11 -2.37 -40.61
#